data_AF-A0A3A0GBE1-F1
#
_entry.id   AF-A0A3A0GBE1-F1
#
_cell.length_a   1.000
_cell.length_b   1.000
_cell.length_c   1.000
_cell.angle_alpha   90.00
_cell.angle_beta   90.00
_cell.angle_gamma   90.00
#
_symmetry.space_group_name_H-M   'P 1'
#
loop_
_entity.id
_entity.type
_entity.pdbx_description
1 polymer ?
#
loop_
_entity_poly.entity_id
_entity_poly.type
_entity_poly.pdbx_seq_one_letter_code
_entity_poly.pdbx_strand_id
1 'polypeptide(L)'
;MVAGEEDKIARDTDAKKIYIGATSVQKDDKDLLLLRSDYHGEPPLVANHFAPAARDAALLESEDKGLVSANPSRPRIAERLRKAGRQGKAREAADEVDLIRADEAGKPDALDFYGFWKLFDGLYQAAFFGRHREFALGGTSQQKSMGIWSDGVPVKEIEVM
;
A
#
# COMPACT_ATOMS: atom_id res chain seq x y z
N MET A 1 -7.06 -10.39 -1.87
CA MET A 1 -7.32 -8.93 -1.89
C MET A 1 -6.63 -8.31 -0.71
N VAL A 2 -6.00 -7.15 -0.89
CA VAL A 2 -5.22 -6.48 0.15
C VAL A 2 -5.76 -5.06 0.31
N ALA A 3 -5.94 -4.61 1.55
CA ALA A 3 -6.27 -3.23 1.92
C ALA A 3 -5.28 -2.71 2.96
N GLY A 4 -4.99 -1.41 2.96
CA GLY A 4 -4.15 -0.78 3.98
C GLY A 4 -4.97 -0.22 5.15
N GLU A 5 -4.50 -0.41 6.39
CA GLU A 5 -5.13 0.09 7.62
C GLU A 5 -5.32 1.62 7.61
N GLU A 6 -4.41 2.34 6.97
CA GLU A 6 -4.44 3.80 6.86
C GLU A 6 -4.80 4.30 5.45
N ASP A 7 -5.29 3.43 4.56
CA ASP A 7 -5.82 3.87 3.28
C ASP A 7 -7.17 4.57 3.50
N LYS A 8 -7.17 5.91 3.47
CA LYS A 8 -8.38 6.73 3.65
C LYS A 8 -9.12 7.03 2.34
N ILE A 9 -8.46 6.75 1.21
CA ILE A 9 -8.94 7.06 -0.14
C ILE A 9 -9.74 5.86 -0.67
N ALA A 10 -9.08 4.71 -0.85
CA ALA A 10 -9.73 3.48 -1.30
C ALA A 10 -10.40 2.74 -0.14
N ARG A 11 -9.80 2.80 1.06
CA ARG A 11 -10.26 2.06 2.25
C ARG A 11 -10.34 0.55 1.96
N ASP A 12 -11.15 -0.17 2.74
CA ASP A 12 -11.38 -1.61 2.59
C ASP A 12 -12.72 -1.95 1.91
N THR A 13 -13.57 -0.96 1.67
CA THR A 13 -14.97 -1.18 1.26
C THR A 13 -15.05 -1.83 -0.11
N ASP A 14 -14.27 -1.35 -1.09
CA ASP A 14 -14.27 -1.93 -2.42
C ASP A 14 -13.45 -3.23 -2.48
N ALA A 15 -12.40 -3.38 -1.66
CA ALA A 15 -11.69 -4.63 -1.51
C ALA A 15 -12.63 -5.76 -1.04
N LYS A 16 -13.51 -5.48 -0.07
CA LYS A 16 -14.56 -6.40 0.40
C LYS A 16 -15.54 -6.78 -0.72
N LYS A 17 -16.03 -5.79 -1.49
CA LYS A 17 -16.94 -6.05 -2.61
C LYS A 17 -16.29 -6.91 -3.68
N ILE A 18 -15.05 -6.60 -4.07
CA ILE A 18 -14.30 -7.37 -5.06
C ILE A 18 -14.07 -8.80 -4.55
N TYR A 19 -13.67 -8.97 -3.29
CA TYR A 19 -13.48 -10.29 -2.69
C TYR A 19 -14.75 -11.15 -2.72
N ILE A 20 -15.89 -10.57 -2.32
CA ILE A 20 -17.20 -11.25 -2.36
C ILE A 20 -17.61 -11.54 -3.81
N GLY A 21 -17.43 -10.56 -4.71
CA GLY A 21 -17.82 -10.63 -6.11
C GLY A 21 -16.95 -11.50 -7.01
N ALA A 22 -15.73 -11.86 -6.57
CA ALA A 22 -14.83 -12.77 -7.27
C ALA A 22 -15.31 -14.23 -7.16
N THR A 23 -16.49 -14.52 -7.70
CA THR A 23 -17.16 -15.83 -7.60
C THR A 23 -16.54 -16.89 -8.51
N SER A 24 -15.78 -16.49 -9.52
CA SER A 24 -15.02 -17.40 -10.39
C SER A 24 -13.74 -17.93 -9.73
N VAL A 25 -13.31 -17.37 -8.60
CA VAL A 25 -12.16 -17.85 -7.82
C VAL A 25 -12.68 -18.70 -6.67
N GLN A 26 -12.11 -19.90 -6.49
CA GLN A 26 -12.52 -20.81 -5.42
C GLN A 26 -12.29 -20.17 -4.06
N LYS A 27 -13.10 -20.55 -3.07
CA LYS A 27 -12.99 -19.98 -1.71
C LYS A 27 -11.60 -20.18 -1.11
N ASP A 28 -11.00 -21.35 -1.34
CA ASP A 28 -9.68 -21.69 -0.79
C ASP A 28 -8.52 -21.06 -1.60
N ASP A 29 -8.84 -20.37 -2.71
CA ASP A 29 -7.89 -19.68 -3.59
C ASP A 29 -7.96 -18.15 -3.47
N LYS A 30 -8.62 -17.63 -2.43
CA LYS A 30 -8.65 -16.19 -2.14
C LYS A 30 -8.75 -15.91 -0.65
N ASP A 31 -8.00 -14.91 -0.21
CA ASP A 31 -8.14 -14.29 1.10
C ASP A 31 -8.40 -12.78 0.96
N LEU A 32 -9.01 -12.19 1.99
CA LEU A 32 -9.10 -10.75 2.18
C LEU A 32 -8.16 -10.37 3.33
N LEU A 33 -7.21 -9.48 3.05
CA LEU A 33 -6.10 -9.17 3.93
C LEU A 33 -6.06 -7.68 4.25
N LEU A 34 -5.72 -7.35 5.50
CA LEU A 34 -5.47 -5.99 5.97
C LEU A 34 -3.99 -5.85 6.35
N LEU A 35 -3.27 -5.01 5.60
CA LEU A 35 -1.92 -4.57 5.96
C LEU A 35 -2.00 -3.52 7.06
N ARG A 36 -1.28 -3.76 8.15
CA ARG A 36 -1.29 -2.87 9.32
C ARG A 36 -0.08 -1.95 9.29
N SER A 37 -0.28 -0.72 9.73
CA SER A 37 0.82 0.21 9.95
C SER A 37 1.59 -0.17 11.22
N ASP A 38 2.91 -0.10 11.15
CA ASP A 38 3.81 -0.35 12.27
C ASP A 38 4.72 0.86 12.52
N TYR A 39 4.54 1.46 13.70
CA TYR A 39 5.22 2.67 14.14
C TYR A 39 6.37 2.37 15.11
N HIS A 40 6.79 1.11 15.21
CA HIS A 40 7.88 0.69 16.09
C HIS A 40 9.25 1.19 15.61
N GLY A 41 9.55 1.04 14.31
CA GLY A 41 10.83 1.44 13.73
C GLY A 41 10.80 2.80 13.04
N GLU A 42 11.98 3.24 12.56
CA GLU A 42 12.18 4.46 11.79
C GLU A 42 12.90 4.14 10.46
N PRO A 43 12.36 4.53 9.29
CA PRO A 43 11.04 5.15 9.11
C PRO A 43 9.89 4.17 9.48
N PRO A 44 8.72 4.68 9.90
CA PRO A 44 7.57 3.83 10.20
C PRO A 44 7.03 3.17 8.93
N LEU A 45 6.45 1.98 9.08
CA LEU A 45 5.75 1.30 8.00
C LEU A 45 4.30 1.78 8.00
N VAL A 46 3.92 2.62 7.03
CA VAL A 46 2.56 3.19 6.97
C VAL A 46 1.79 2.58 5.81
N ALA A 47 0.80 1.74 6.11
CA ALA A 47 -0.06 1.07 5.12
C ALA A 47 -1.17 2.01 4.62
N ASN A 48 -0.78 3.11 3.97
CA ASN A 48 -1.68 4.11 3.39
C ASN A 48 -1.98 3.82 1.91
N HIS A 49 -2.67 4.75 1.26
CA HIS A 49 -3.04 4.65 -0.15
C HIS A 49 -1.85 4.55 -1.12
N PHE A 50 -0.67 4.99 -0.71
CA PHE A 50 0.53 5.02 -1.54
C PHE A 50 1.40 3.78 -1.36
N ALA A 51 1.11 2.85 -0.46
CA ALA A 51 1.80 1.55 -0.47
C ALA A 51 1.28 0.68 -1.63
N PRO A 52 2.13 0.02 -2.45
CA PRO A 52 3.59 -0.14 -2.38
C PRO A 52 4.34 0.75 -3.40
N ALA A 53 4.08 2.06 -3.40
CA ALA A 53 4.67 2.99 -4.36
C ALA A 53 6.04 3.52 -3.91
N ALA A 54 6.88 2.66 -3.36
CA ALA A 54 8.27 3.00 -3.06
C ALA A 54 8.96 3.60 -4.29
N ARG A 55 9.67 4.72 -4.11
CA ARG A 55 10.37 5.42 -5.19
C ARG A 55 11.82 4.94 -5.26
N ASP A 56 12.24 4.52 -6.43
CA ASP A 56 13.65 4.37 -6.74
C ASP A 56 14.14 5.64 -7.46
N ALA A 57 14.91 6.46 -6.75
CA ALA A 57 15.49 7.68 -7.30
C ALA A 57 16.37 7.40 -8.53
N ALA A 58 17.06 6.26 -8.60
CA ALA A 58 17.92 5.92 -9.74
C ALA A 58 17.12 5.63 -11.02
N LEU A 59 15.92 5.04 -10.88
CA LEU A 59 15.02 4.85 -12.02
C LEU A 59 14.43 6.19 -12.47
N LEU A 60 14.03 7.05 -11.53
CA LEU A 60 13.47 8.36 -11.84
C LEU A 60 14.49 9.28 -12.52
N GLU A 61 15.75 9.30 -12.08
CA GLU A 61 16.83 10.08 -12.71
C GLU A 61 17.11 9.62 -14.16
N SER A 62 16.84 8.35 -14.49
CA SER A 62 17.05 7.81 -15.83
C SER A 62 15.94 8.17 -16.83
N GLU A 63 14.72 8.43 -16.34
CA GLU A 63 13.56 8.81 -17.17
C GLU A 63 13.44 10.33 -17.40
N ASP A 64 14.26 11.13 -16.69
CA ASP A 64 14.12 12.59 -16.61
C ASP A 64 14.86 13.40 -17.68
N LYS A 65 15.28 12.78 -18.79
CA LYS A 65 15.78 13.52 -19.97
C LYS A 65 14.77 13.64 -21.11
N GLY A 66 13.60 13.02 -21.01
CA GLY A 66 12.65 12.95 -22.13
C GLY A 66 11.18 13.20 -21.82
N LEU A 67 10.70 12.96 -20.60
CA LEU A 67 9.25 13.02 -20.30
C LEU A 67 8.80 14.09 -19.30
N VAL A 68 9.71 14.79 -18.61
CA VAL A 68 9.36 15.92 -17.73
C VAL A 68 9.82 17.25 -18.35
N SER A 69 9.50 17.45 -19.62
CA SER A 69 9.43 18.78 -20.20
C SER A 69 7.96 19.19 -20.28
N ALA A 70 7.62 20.24 -19.52
CA ALA A 70 6.34 20.94 -19.45
C ALA A 70 5.20 20.29 -18.63
N ASN A 71 5.21 20.58 -17.32
CA ASN A 71 3.96 21.03 -16.70
C ASN A 71 4.20 22.29 -15.83
N PRO A 72 3.95 23.50 -16.35
CA PRO A 72 4.07 24.76 -15.60
C PRO A 72 2.86 24.99 -14.69
N SER A 73 2.53 24.00 -13.84
CA SER A 73 1.37 24.03 -12.93
C SER A 73 1.75 24.05 -11.45
N ARG A 74 2.93 24.58 -11.12
CA ARG A 74 3.27 25.09 -9.77
C ARG A 74 3.22 26.62 -9.86
N PRO A 75 2.02 27.26 -9.80
CA PRO A 75 1.41 27.61 -8.51
C PRO A 75 -0.13 27.76 -8.59
N ARG A 76 -0.92 26.77 -8.15
CA ARG A 76 -2.40 26.94 -8.02
C ARG A 76 -2.99 26.46 -6.69
N ILE A 77 -2.20 25.80 -5.85
CA ILE A 77 -2.68 25.29 -4.55
C ILE A 77 -2.79 26.45 -3.54
N ALA A 78 -1.74 27.29 -3.43
CA ALA A 78 -1.75 28.47 -2.57
C ALA A 78 -2.84 29.50 -2.94
N GLU A 79 -3.18 29.62 -4.23
CA GLU A 79 -4.23 30.53 -4.71
C GLU A 79 -5.65 29.99 -4.44
N ARG A 80 -5.84 28.67 -4.48
CA ARG A 80 -7.10 27.99 -4.11
C ARG A 80 -7.40 28.11 -2.61
N LEU A 81 -6.36 27.99 -1.77
CA LEU A 81 -6.45 28.16 -0.31
C LEU A 81 -6.93 29.57 0.09
N ARG A 82 -6.63 30.58 -0.72
CA ARG A 82 -7.04 31.98 -0.46
C ARG A 82 -8.51 32.25 -0.80
N LYS A 83 -9.15 31.42 -1.63
CA LYS A 83 -10.56 31.56 -2.06
C LYS A 83 -11.54 30.65 -1.31
N ALA A 84 -11.09 29.59 -0.65
CA ALA A 84 -11.94 28.64 0.06
C ALA A 84 -12.26 29.10 1.50
N GLY A 85 -13.03 30.19 1.60
CA GLY A 85 -13.70 30.57 2.83
C GLY A 85 -14.83 29.59 3.18
N ARG A 86 -14.74 28.99 4.37
CA ARG A 86 -15.84 28.40 5.17
C ARG A 86 -16.77 27.40 4.44
N GLN A 87 -16.42 26.12 4.47
CA GLN A 87 -17.25 24.94 4.84
C GLN A 87 -16.65 23.67 4.20
N GLY A 88 -16.29 22.65 4.99
CA GLY A 88 -15.80 21.33 4.48
C GLY A 88 -14.48 20.77 5.03
N LYS A 89 -13.86 21.41 6.03
CA LYS A 89 -12.42 21.34 6.34
C LYS A 89 -11.80 20.04 6.89
N ALA A 90 -12.54 18.95 7.11
CA ALA A 90 -11.94 17.73 7.70
C ALA A 90 -11.44 16.72 6.66
N ARG A 91 -12.10 16.65 5.49
CA ARG A 91 -11.84 15.63 4.48
C ARG A 91 -10.66 16.01 3.59
N GLU A 92 -10.62 17.27 3.13
CA GLU A 92 -9.51 17.82 2.35
C GLU A 92 -8.18 17.85 3.12
N ALA A 93 -8.21 18.10 4.44
CA ALA A 93 -7.00 18.11 5.25
C ALA A 93 -6.39 16.71 5.44
N ALA A 94 -7.23 15.66 5.50
CA ALA A 94 -6.76 14.27 5.56
C ALA A 94 -6.17 13.83 4.21
N ASP A 95 -6.81 14.21 3.11
CA ASP A 95 -6.30 13.97 1.75
C ASP A 95 -4.98 14.73 1.49
N GLU A 96 -4.82 15.94 2.05
CA GLU A 96 -3.58 16.74 1.95
C GLU A 96 -2.42 16.14 2.75
N VAL A 97 -2.66 15.54 3.92
CA VAL A 97 -1.62 14.87 4.73
C VAL A 97 -1.13 13.58 4.05
N ASP A 98 -2.04 12.79 3.46
CA ASP A 98 -1.65 11.58 2.71
C ASP A 98 -0.85 11.93 1.44
N LEU A 99 -1.21 13.01 0.74
CA LEU A 99 -0.44 13.52 -0.41
C LEU A 99 0.96 14.05 -0.03
N ILE A 100 1.11 14.65 1.16
CA ILE A 100 2.43 15.08 1.66
C ILE A 100 3.30 13.85 1.99
N ARG A 101 2.72 12.80 2.59
CA ARG A 101 3.42 11.53 2.88
C ARG A 101 3.77 10.75 1.61
N ALA A 102 3.04 10.94 0.51
CA ALA A 102 3.41 10.40 -0.79
C ALA A 102 4.77 10.94 -1.29
N ASP A 103 5.19 12.14 -0.85
CA ASP A 103 6.51 12.69 -1.19
C ASP A 103 7.64 12.01 -0.40
N GLU A 104 7.30 11.36 0.72
CA GLU A 104 8.17 10.50 1.52
C GLU A 104 8.15 9.03 1.07
N ALA A 105 7.50 8.71 -0.05
CA ALA A 105 7.52 7.35 -0.61
C ALA A 105 8.98 6.90 -0.78
N GLY A 106 9.42 6.10 0.18
CA GLY A 106 10.82 5.84 0.45
C GLY A 106 11.40 4.77 -0.44
N LYS A 107 12.57 4.26 -0.06
CA LYS A 107 13.11 3.03 -0.64
C LYS A 107 12.16 1.85 -0.34
N PRO A 108 12.22 0.76 -1.14
CA PRO A 108 11.47 -0.44 -0.84
C PRO A 108 11.66 -0.89 0.61
N ASP A 109 10.55 -1.16 1.30
CA ASP A 109 10.50 -1.54 2.70
C ASP A 109 9.75 -2.88 2.91
N ALA A 110 9.42 -3.18 4.17
CA ALA A 110 8.76 -4.43 4.53
C ALA A 110 7.32 -4.52 4.00
N LEU A 111 6.60 -3.40 3.82
CA LEU A 111 5.28 -3.40 3.19
C LEU A 111 5.39 -3.86 1.74
N ASP A 112 6.32 -3.30 0.97
CA ASP A 112 6.51 -3.68 -0.44
C ASP A 112 6.85 -5.17 -0.56
N PHE A 113 7.86 -5.61 0.20
CA PHE A 113 8.38 -6.97 0.10
C PHE A 113 7.40 -8.01 0.64
N TYR A 114 6.97 -7.90 1.91
CA TYR A 114 6.14 -8.92 2.55
C TYR A 114 4.65 -8.73 2.28
N GLY A 115 4.19 -7.49 2.18
CA GLY A 115 2.77 -7.15 2.04
C GLY A 115 2.25 -7.24 0.61
N PHE A 116 3.10 -7.08 -0.40
CA PHE A 116 2.69 -7.13 -1.81
C PHE A 116 3.46 -8.17 -2.62
N TRP A 117 4.79 -8.08 -2.69
CA TRP A 117 5.57 -8.93 -3.60
C TRP A 117 5.57 -10.40 -3.19
N LYS A 118 5.80 -10.71 -1.90
CA LYS A 118 5.71 -12.08 -1.37
C LYS A 118 4.35 -12.71 -1.67
N LEU A 119 3.26 -11.96 -1.44
CA LEU A 119 1.91 -12.45 -1.67
C LEU A 119 1.66 -12.68 -3.17
N PHE A 120 2.09 -11.75 -4.02
CA PHE A 120 1.96 -11.89 -5.47
C PHE A 120 2.73 -13.12 -5.99
N ASP A 121 3.99 -13.30 -5.60
CA ASP A 121 4.81 -14.43 -6.01
C ASP A 121 4.21 -15.76 -5.54
N GLY A 122 3.72 -15.81 -4.30
CA GLY A 122 3.02 -16.98 -3.77
C GLY A 122 1.72 -17.27 -4.52
N LEU A 123 0.92 -16.26 -4.85
CA LEU A 123 -0.30 -16.42 -5.65
C LEU A 123 0.01 -16.89 -7.07
N TYR A 124 1.05 -16.33 -7.70
CA TYR A 124 1.50 -16.76 -9.03
C TYR A 124 1.90 -18.23 -9.01
N GLN A 125 2.72 -18.65 -8.06
CA GLN A 125 3.14 -20.05 -7.91
C GLN A 125 1.96 -20.98 -7.61
N ALA A 126 1.02 -20.53 -6.78
CA ALA A 126 -0.19 -21.27 -6.45
C ALA A 126 -1.09 -21.47 -7.67
N ALA A 127 -1.35 -20.40 -8.43
CA ALA A 127 -2.28 -20.41 -9.55
C ALA A 127 -1.80 -21.26 -10.72
N PHE A 128 -0.50 -21.18 -11.06
CA PHE A 128 0.03 -21.85 -12.25
C PHE A 128 0.68 -23.22 -11.96
N PHE A 129 1.17 -23.44 -10.74
CA PHE A 129 1.94 -24.64 -10.40
C PHE A 129 1.46 -25.37 -9.14
N GLY A 130 0.48 -24.82 -8.41
CA GLY A 130 -0.03 -25.41 -7.17
C GLY A 130 0.98 -25.42 -6.03
N ARG A 131 1.98 -24.52 -6.03
CA ARG A 131 3.07 -24.48 -5.05
C ARG A 131 3.03 -23.21 -4.19
N HIS A 132 3.72 -23.24 -3.06
CA HIS A 132 3.96 -22.06 -2.20
C HIS A 132 2.68 -21.34 -1.73
N ARG A 133 1.57 -22.08 -1.65
CA ARG A 133 0.26 -21.56 -1.23
C ARG A 133 0.32 -20.98 0.18
N GLU A 134 1.09 -21.62 1.05
CA GLU A 134 1.28 -21.21 2.43
C GLU A 134 1.81 -19.79 2.56
N PHE A 135 2.47 -19.22 1.55
CA PHE A 135 2.98 -17.84 1.62
C PHE A 135 1.94 -16.78 1.23
N ALA A 136 0.81 -17.17 0.65
CA ALA A 136 -0.14 -16.23 0.08
C ALA A 136 -1.63 -16.54 0.33
N LEU A 137 -1.95 -17.74 0.80
CA LEU A 137 -3.31 -18.23 1.01
C LEU A 137 -3.44 -19.03 2.32
N GLY A 138 -4.65 -19.05 2.89
CA GLY A 138 -5.05 -19.97 3.95
C GLY A 138 -4.80 -19.47 5.38
N GLY A 139 -4.49 -18.19 5.56
CA GLY A 139 -4.29 -17.55 6.87
C GLY A 139 -3.10 -18.08 7.67
N THR A 140 -2.09 -18.64 7.00
CA THR A 140 -0.95 -19.26 7.68
C THR A 140 -0.05 -18.22 8.36
N SER A 141 0.82 -18.66 9.27
CA SER A 141 1.86 -17.80 9.84
C SER A 141 2.81 -17.25 8.78
N GLN A 142 3.08 -18.01 7.71
CA GLN A 142 3.97 -17.61 6.62
C GLN A 142 3.35 -16.49 5.77
N GLN A 143 2.04 -16.57 5.50
CA GLN A 143 1.29 -15.52 4.82
C GLN A 143 1.27 -14.24 5.66
N LYS A 144 0.98 -14.35 6.96
CA LYS A 144 0.82 -13.20 7.86
C LYS A 144 2.13 -12.52 8.27
N SER A 145 3.26 -13.21 8.20
CA SER A 145 4.56 -12.67 8.63
C SER A 145 5.02 -11.49 7.77
N MET A 146 5.39 -10.39 8.43
CA MET A 146 5.91 -9.16 7.82
C MET A 146 7.41 -8.96 8.07
N GLY A 147 8.11 -10.01 8.49
CA GLY A 147 9.52 -9.95 8.87
C GLY A 147 9.73 -9.45 10.30
N ILE A 148 10.95 -8.98 10.56
CA ILE A 148 11.42 -8.58 11.88
C ILE A 148 12.16 -7.25 11.73
N TRP A 149 11.92 -6.31 12.63
CA TRP A 149 12.69 -5.09 12.76
C TRP A 149 14.16 -5.39 13.09
N SER A 150 15.04 -4.44 12.81
CA SER A 150 16.50 -4.63 13.03
C SER A 150 16.90 -4.91 14.49
N ASP A 151 16.04 -4.57 15.44
CA ASP A 151 16.20 -4.83 16.87
C ASP A 151 15.63 -6.18 17.34
N GLY A 152 15.08 -6.98 16.41
CA GLY A 152 14.53 -8.30 16.69
C GLY A 152 13.04 -8.31 17.02
N VAL A 153 12.37 -7.16 17.06
CA VAL A 153 10.92 -7.10 17.30
C VAL A 153 10.18 -7.48 16.01
N PRO A 154 9.22 -8.44 16.04
CA PRO A 154 8.43 -8.77 14.86
C PRO A 154 7.64 -7.56 14.36
N VAL A 155 7.64 -7.35 13.04
CA VAL A 155 6.75 -6.36 12.42
C VAL A 155 5.31 -6.82 12.62
N LYS A 156 4.37 -5.89 12.85
CA LYS A 156 2.95 -6.21 12.95
C LYS A 156 2.48 -7.07 11.77
N GLU A 157 1.95 -8.25 12.07
CA GLU A 157 1.46 -9.19 11.08
C GLU A 157 0.28 -8.63 10.25
N ILE A 158 0.15 -9.14 9.03
CA ILE A 158 -1.05 -8.99 8.19
C ILE A 158 -2.23 -9.66 8.90
N GLU A 159 -3.38 -8.99 8.89
CA GLU A 159 -4.63 -9.55 9.40
C GLU A 159 -5.46 -10.16 8.27
N VAL A 160 -6.07 -11.32 8.52
CA VAL A 160 -7.03 -11.97 7.60
C VAL A 160 -8.44 -11.61 8.07
N MET A 161 -9.25 -11.07 7.15
CA MET A 161 -10.61 -10.57 7.42
C MET A 161 -11.72 -11.54 7.00
#